data_AF-A0A963PUS3-F1
#
_entry.id   AF-A0A963PUS3-F1
#
_cell.length_a   1.000
_cell.length_b   1.000
_cell.length_c   1.000
_cell.angle_alpha   90.00
_cell.angle_beta   90.00
_cell.angle_gamma   90.00
#
_symmetry.space_group_name_H-M   'P 1'
#
loop_
_entity.id
_entity.type
_entity.pdbx_description
1 polymer ?
#
loop_
_entity_poly.entity_id
_entity_poly.type
_entity_poly.pdbx_seq_one_letter_code
_entity_poly.pdbx_strand_id
1 'polypeptide(L)' 'MYQRILVATDGSNLSRKAVSSAIALAGLAGAELVVLKVVARYPMTYFEGGMAVQAGEVARIEKQWADAA' A
#
# COMPACT_ATOMS: atom_id res chain seq x y z
N MET A 1 6.28 -9.72 25.43
CA MET A 1 6.36 -8.40 24.76
C MET A 1 6.55 -8.62 23.27
N TYR A 2 6.06 -7.72 22.41
CA TYR A 2 6.23 -7.85 20.95
C TYR A 2 7.70 -7.66 20.57
N GLN A 3 8.22 -8.50 19.67
CA GLN A 3 9.59 -8.40 19.16
C GLN A 3 9.65 -7.75 17.77
N ARG A 4 8.58 -7.94 16.97
CA ARG A 4 8.44 -7.38 15.62
C ARG A 4 6.98 -7.00 15.40
N ILE A 5 6.74 -5.80 14.88
CA ILE A 5 5.43 -5.23 14.59
C ILE A 5 5.36 -4.96 13.09
N LEU A 6 4.34 -5.48 12.41
CA LEU A 6 4.06 -5.11 11.02
C LEU A 6 2.91 -4.12 10.99
N VAL A 7 3.10 -3.00 10.31
CA VAL A 7 2.05 -2.01 10.04
C VAL A 7 1.76 -1.93 8.55
N ALA A 8 0.52 -2.22 8.18
CA ALA A 8 0.05 -2.03 6.82
C ALA A 8 -0.40 -0.58 6.61
N THR A 9 -0.04 0.02 5.48
CA THR A 9 -0.51 1.36 5.09
C THR A 9 -0.84 1.40 3.61
N ASP A 10 -2.01 1.96 3.30
CA ASP A 10 -2.45 2.35 1.96
C ASP A 10 -2.08 3.81 1.63
N GLY A 11 -1.76 4.62 2.66
CA GLY A 11 -1.53 6.05 2.55
C GLY A 11 -2.77 6.91 2.88
N SER A 12 -3.88 6.32 3.31
CA SER A 12 -5.08 7.04 3.78
C SER A 12 -4.83 7.88 5.04
N ASN A 13 -5.74 8.82 5.33
CA ASN A 13 -5.72 9.60 6.56
C ASN A 13 -5.78 8.72 7.82
N LEU A 14 -6.53 7.62 7.77
CA LEU A 14 -6.68 6.71 8.91
C LEU A 14 -5.47 5.80 9.05
N SER A 15 -4.91 5.28 7.96
CA SER A 15 -3.70 4.45 8.05
C SER A 15 -2.50 5.26 8.53
N ARG A 16 -2.41 6.56 8.23
CA ARG A 16 -1.40 7.45 8.84
C ARG A 16 -1.48 7.47 10.37
N LYS A 17 -2.69 7.49 10.95
CA LYS A 17 -2.87 7.43 12.41
C LYS A 17 -2.39 6.08 12.96
N ALA A 18 -2.72 4.98 12.26
CA ALA A 18 -2.24 3.65 12.64
C ALA A 18 -0.71 3.55 12.59
N VAL A 19 -0.06 4.14 11.58
CA VAL A 19 1.40 4.23 11.48
C VAL A 19 2.00 4.96 12.68
N SER A 20 1.46 6.13 13.06
CA SER A 20 1.94 6.87 14.23
C SER A 20 1.83 6.05 15.52
N SER A 21 0.73 5.33 15.72
CA SER A 21 0.54 4.45 16.88
C SER A 21 1.50 3.25 16.87
N ALA A 22 1.74 2.65 15.70
CA ALA A 22 2.66 1.52 15.56
C ALA A 22 4.11 1.92 15.88
N ILE A 23 4.54 3.12 15.47
CA ILE A 23 5.85 3.68 15.82
C ILE A 23 5.99 3.83 17.34
N ALA A 24 4.98 4.43 17.99
CA ALA A 24 5.00 4.61 19.44
C ALA A 24 5.06 3.25 20.17
N LEU A 25 4.27 2.28 19.73
CA LEU A 25 4.25 0.94 20.33
C LEU A 25 5.59 0.21 20.14
N ALA A 26 6.19 0.30 18.95
CA ALA A 26 7.50 -0.30 18.68
C ALA A 26 8.59 0.30 19.57
N GLY A 27 8.59 1.63 19.74
CA GLY A 27 9.52 2.32 20.64
C GLY A 27 9.38 1.89 22.10
N LEU A 28 8.16 1.77 22.60
CA LEU A 28 7.90 1.28 23.96
C LEU A 28 8.30 -0.19 24.17
N ALA A 29 8.19 -1.00 23.13
CA ALA A 29 8.51 -2.42 23.18
C ALA A 29 9.98 -2.75 22.85
N GLY A 30 10.76 -1.78 22.36
CA GLY A 30 12.07 -2.07 21.76
C GLY A 30 11.97 -3.03 20.57
N ALA A 31 10.83 -3.01 19.87
CA ALA A 31 10.51 -3.95 18.80
C ALA A 31 10.94 -3.43 17.43
N GLU A 32 11.24 -4.35 16.52
CA GLU A 32 11.43 -4.04 15.10
C GLU A 32 10.09 -3.61 14.48
N LEU A 33 10.09 -2.57 13.66
CA LEU A 33 8.90 -2.12 12.93
C LEU A 33 9.07 -2.36 11.44
N VAL A 34 8.16 -3.13 10.85
CA VAL A 34 8.09 -3.42 9.42
C VAL A 34 6.88 -2.71 8.83
N VAL A 35 7.09 -1.94 7.77
CA VAL A 35 6.01 -1.26 7.05
C VAL A 35 5.69 -2.01 5.76
N LEU A 36 4.41 -2.25 5.50
CA LEU A 36 3.93 -2.90 4.28
C LEU A 36 2.90 -2.02 3.57
N LYS A 37 3.11 -1.78 2.27
CA LYS A 37 2.08 -1.27 1.39
C LYS A 37 1.79 -2.30 0.30
N VAL A 38 0.55 -2.76 0.23
CA VAL A 38 0.11 -3.67 -0.82
C VAL A 38 -0.37 -2.82 -2.00
N VAL A 39 0.24 -3.04 -3.16
CA VAL A 39 -0.18 -2.42 -4.42
C VAL A 39 -0.91 -3.46 -5.26
N ALA A 40 -2.03 -3.07 -5.84
CA ALA A 40 -2.75 -3.96 -6.74
C ALA A 40 -1.94 -4.21 -8.02
N ARG A 41 -2.07 -5.41 -8.58
CA ARG A 41 -1.41 -5.75 -9.84
C ARG A 41 -2.04 -4.94 -10.97
N TYR A 42 -1.20 -4.42 -11.86
CA TYR A 42 -1.69 -3.89 -13.12
C TYR A 42 -2.39 -5.01 -13.90
N PRO A 43 -3.62 -4.80 -14.39
CA PRO A 43 -4.29 -5.77 -15.23
C PRO A 43 -3.49 -5.92 -16.53
N MET A 44 -2.76 -7.03 -16.65
CA MET A 44 -2.12 -7.44 -17.89
C MET A 44 -3.15 -8.24 -18.69
N THR A 45 -3.86 -7.59 -19.62
CA THR A 45 -4.63 -8.32 -20.63
C THR A 45 -3.65 -8.94 -21.61
N TYR A 46 -3.28 -10.20 -21.38
CA TYR A 46 -2.59 -11.01 -22.38
C TYR A 46 -3.59 -11.32 -23.50
N PHE A 47 -3.43 -10.66 -24.64
CA PHE A 47 -4.23 -10.84 -25.83
C PHE A 47 -3.26 -11.20 -26.97
N GLU A 48 -3.45 -12.35 -27.62
CA GLU A 48 -2.67 -12.71 -28.81
C GLU A 48 -2.92 -11.65 -29.91
N GLY A 49 -2.01 -10.69 -30.06
CA GLY A 49 -2.02 -9.75 -31.20
C GLY A 49 -2.27 -8.26 -30.93
N GLY A 50 -2.14 -7.74 -29.69
CA GLY A 50 -2.15 -6.29 -29.37
C GLY A 50 -3.45 -5.80 -28.71
N MET A 51 -3.48 -4.80 -27.81
CA MET A 51 -2.62 -3.64 -27.58
C MET A 51 -2.10 -3.58 -26.11
N ALA A 52 -0.94 -2.94 -25.91
CA ALA A 52 -0.47 -2.53 -24.58
C ALA A 52 -1.52 -1.64 -23.89
N VAL A 53 -1.70 -1.80 -22.58
CA VAL A 53 -2.52 -0.91 -21.75
C VAL A 53 -2.06 0.53 -22.03
N GLN A 54 -2.94 1.37 -22.59
CA GLN A 54 -2.60 2.77 -22.87
C GLN A 54 -2.23 3.45 -21.55
N ALA A 55 -1.22 4.33 -21.58
CA ALA A 55 -0.76 5.06 -20.39
C ALA A 55 -1.89 5.82 -19.66
N GLY A 56 -2.93 6.25 -20.39
CA GLY A 56 -4.12 6.88 -19.79
C GLY A 56 -4.96 5.93 -18.92
N GLU A 57 -4.97 4.64 -19.22
CA GLU A 57 -5.69 3.62 -18.45
C GLU A 57 -4.97 3.32 -17.13
N VAL A 58 -3.63 3.26 -17.18
CA VAL A 58 -2.77 3.16 -15.99
C VAL A 58 -3.02 4.33 -15.03
N ALA A 59 -2.97 5.57 -15.53
CA ALA A 59 -3.23 6.76 -14.72
C ALA A 59 -4.64 6.78 -14.12
N ARG A 60 -5.65 6.27 -14.85
CA ARG A 60 -7.03 6.15 -14.35
C ARG A 60 -7.13 5.14 -13.20
N ILE A 61 -6.47 3.99 -13.34
CA ILE A 61 -6.43 2.93 -12.33
C ILE A 61 -5.72 3.43 -11.07
N GLU A 62 -4.56 4.07 -11.21
CA GLU A 62 -3.82 4.65 -10.08
C GLU A 62 -4.65 5.72 -9.35
N LYS A 63 -5.33 6.60 -10.10
CA LYS A 63 -6.23 7.61 -9.50
C LYS A 63 -7.37 6.95 -8.74
N GLN A 64 -8.00 5.92 -9.31
CA GLN A 64 -9.10 5.22 -8.63
C GLN A 64 -8.63 4.55 -7.33
N TRP A 65 -7.41 3.99 -7.30
CA TRP A 65 -6.83 3.45 -6.07
C TRP A 65 -6.49 4.55 -5.05
N ALA A 66 -6.03 5.71 -5.50
CA ALA A 66 -5.78 6.85 -4.63
C ALA A 66 -7.07 7.42 -4.01
N ASP A 67 -8.14 7.52 -4.80
CA ASP A 67 -9.44 8.02 -4.34
C ASP A 67 -10.14 7.05 -3.37
N ALA A 68 -9.82 5.76 -3.43
CA ALA A 68 -10.37 4.72 -2.56
C ALA A 68 -9.63 4.57 -1.22
N ALA A 69 -8.50 5.26 -1.03
CA ALA A 69 -7.68 5.25 0.19
C ALA A 69 -8.04 6.43 1.12
#